data_AF-A0A7K3PW74-F1
#
_entry.id   AF-A0A7K3PW74-F1
#
_cell.length_a   1.000
_cell.length_b   1.000
_cell.length_c   1.000
_cell.angle_alpha   90.00
_cell.angle_beta   90.00
_cell.angle_gamma   90.00
#
_symmetry.space_group_name_H-M   'P 1'
#
loop_
_entity.id
_entity.type
_entity.pdbx_description
1 polymer ?
#
loop_
_entity_poly.entity_id
_entity_poly.type
_entity_poly.pdbx_seq_one_letter_code
_entity_poly.pdbx_strand_id
1 'polypeptide(L)'
;ESIEAAQAALDAWVQEYNSMRPHQALDMHSPGDRFTPVPEQERDVLGLRIPGVLALVPQQRTLPADPDPDPDPAEAPPVAAPAPLPEVVQVGEGGPVEFERVVPASGNLQVAGKQFWLGPARSGLTVTFWADTQVIHLLIAGTRIKSVRSHLSVADLAQLAARGGRPAGPTPLPAGDGPAFEVDRVVNNSGLVNLGGRQVLAAEILGGRQVGIRIEDETLSFFDLSSRELLRVRPNPLNPEAVRGLRGLRPAGPPPRPVTEPVRVQRRVSTVGTVMVCRQVVSLGRPYAGQTVTVHVSDTTISVELDGQVRVIRRTTDVPVRNVKANKPHGAPYVV
;
A
#
# COMPACT_ATOMS: atom_id res chain seq x y z
N GLU A 1 9.74 -17.52 -32.45
CA GLU A 1 8.32 -17.13 -32.58
C GLU A 1 8.23 -15.63 -32.73
N SER A 2 7.28 -15.13 -33.54
CA SER A 2 7.00 -13.70 -33.66
C SER A 2 5.87 -13.27 -32.71
N ILE A 3 5.71 -11.96 -32.51
CA ILE A 3 4.65 -11.41 -31.67
C ILE A 3 3.27 -11.72 -32.26
N GLU A 4 3.15 -11.69 -33.58
CA GLU A 4 1.91 -12.00 -34.31
C GLU A 4 1.50 -13.46 -34.11
N ALA A 5 2.46 -14.39 -34.13
CA ALA A 5 2.20 -15.80 -33.86
C ALA A 5 1.76 -16.02 -32.40
N ALA A 6 2.37 -15.32 -31.45
CA ALA A 6 1.97 -15.38 -30.04
C ALA A 6 0.57 -14.80 -29.80
N GLN A 7 0.22 -13.70 -30.47
CA GLN A 7 -1.12 -13.12 -30.40
C GLN A 7 -2.17 -14.06 -30.98
N ALA A 8 -1.91 -14.67 -32.15
CA ALA A 8 -2.83 -15.63 -32.76
C ALA A 8 -3.06 -16.86 -31.86
N ALA A 9 -2.01 -17.36 -31.20
CA ALA A 9 -2.12 -18.46 -30.24
C ALA A 9 -2.96 -18.07 -29.00
N LEU A 10 -2.78 -16.85 -28.49
CA LEU A 10 -3.57 -16.33 -27.38
C LEU A 10 -5.04 -16.16 -27.76
N ASP A 11 -5.32 -15.58 -28.93
CA ASP A 11 -6.69 -15.36 -29.41
C ASP A 11 -7.44 -16.70 -29.59
N ALA A 12 -6.76 -17.71 -30.14
CA ALA A 12 -7.30 -19.06 -30.26
C ALA A 12 -7.62 -19.67 -28.88
N TRP A 13 -6.71 -19.52 -27.91
CA TRP A 13 -6.91 -20.01 -26.55
C TRP A 13 -8.07 -19.28 -25.84
N VAL A 14 -8.20 -17.97 -26.02
CA VAL A 14 -9.30 -17.17 -25.44
C VAL A 14 -10.65 -17.63 -26.00
N GLN A 15 -10.74 -17.90 -27.30
CA GLN A 15 -11.95 -18.43 -27.93
C GLN A 15 -12.29 -19.82 -27.41
N GLU A 16 -11.31 -20.71 -27.30
CA GLU A 16 -11.52 -22.04 -26.75
C GLU A 16 -11.99 -21.99 -25.29
N TYR A 17 -11.31 -21.22 -24.45
CA TYR A 17 -11.62 -21.11 -23.03
C TYR A 17 -13.02 -20.54 -22.80
N ASN A 18 -13.38 -19.46 -23.49
CA ASN A 18 -14.64 -18.76 -23.23
C ASN A 18 -15.84 -19.40 -23.91
N SER A 19 -15.67 -20.07 -25.05
CA SER A 19 -16.79 -20.48 -25.90
C SER A 19 -16.93 -21.99 -26.08
N MET A 20 -15.88 -22.78 -25.81
CA MET A 20 -15.87 -24.22 -26.11
C MET A 20 -15.56 -25.10 -24.90
N ARG A 21 -14.72 -24.63 -23.98
CA ARG A 21 -14.22 -25.44 -22.87
C ARG A 21 -15.26 -25.53 -21.73
N PRO A 22 -15.69 -26.75 -21.34
CA PRO A 22 -16.58 -26.91 -20.21
C PRO A 22 -15.85 -26.70 -18.88
N HIS A 23 -16.48 -26.00 -17.94
CA HIS A 23 -15.91 -25.71 -16.63
C HIS A 23 -16.75 -26.35 -15.52
N GLN A 24 -16.11 -27.15 -14.66
CA GLN A 24 -16.79 -27.84 -13.56
C GLN A 24 -17.46 -26.86 -12.57
N ALA A 25 -16.84 -25.70 -12.32
CA ALA A 25 -17.41 -24.66 -11.46
C ALA A 25 -18.63 -23.95 -12.07
N LEU A 26 -18.89 -24.16 -13.37
CA LEU A 26 -20.02 -23.62 -14.12
C LEU A 26 -20.97 -24.74 -14.57
N ASP A 27 -21.04 -25.84 -13.83
CA ASP A 27 -21.89 -27.01 -14.16
C ASP A 27 -21.64 -27.55 -15.58
N MET A 28 -20.38 -27.57 -16.00
CA MET A 28 -19.92 -27.97 -17.34
C MET A 28 -20.31 -27.03 -18.49
N HIS A 29 -20.88 -25.86 -18.19
CA HIS A 29 -21.05 -24.79 -19.17
C HIS A 29 -19.74 -24.05 -19.47
N SER A 30 -19.69 -23.37 -20.62
CA SER A 30 -18.63 -22.41 -20.93
C SER A 30 -18.93 -21.06 -20.26
N PRO A 31 -17.91 -20.19 -20.08
CA PRO A 31 -18.13 -18.82 -19.64
C PRO A 31 -19.12 -18.06 -20.54
N GLY A 32 -19.07 -18.27 -21.85
CA GLY A 32 -19.96 -17.64 -22.82
C GLY A 32 -21.43 -18.05 -22.64
N ASP A 33 -21.70 -19.29 -22.24
CA ASP A 33 -23.06 -19.76 -21.95
C ASP A 33 -23.63 -19.13 -20.68
N ARG A 34 -22.78 -18.91 -19.66
CA ARG A 34 -23.23 -18.46 -18.34
C ARG A 34 -23.36 -16.94 -18.24
N PHE A 35 -22.47 -16.21 -18.90
CA PHE A 35 -22.36 -14.75 -18.82
C PHE A 35 -22.81 -14.12 -20.14
N THR A 36 -24.07 -14.32 -20.49
CA THR A 36 -24.68 -13.66 -21.63
C THR A 36 -25.02 -12.20 -21.29
N PRO A 37 -24.84 -11.27 -22.24
CA PRO A 37 -25.30 -9.91 -22.04
C PRO A 37 -26.83 -9.88 -21.88
N VAL A 38 -27.31 -9.12 -20.91
CA VAL A 38 -28.75 -8.81 -20.76
C VAL A 38 -29.27 -8.09 -22.01
N PRO A 39 -30.56 -8.24 -22.37
CA PRO A 39 -31.17 -7.54 -23.50
C PRO A 39 -30.91 -6.04 -23.47
N GLU A 40 -30.82 -5.42 -24.66
CA GLU A 40 -30.52 -3.99 -24.81
C GLU A 40 -31.47 -3.09 -24.01
N GLN A 41 -32.77 -3.43 -23.95
CA GLN A 41 -33.76 -2.68 -23.18
C GLN A 41 -33.48 -2.67 -21.66
N GLU A 42 -32.89 -3.73 -21.11
CA GLU A 42 -32.53 -3.81 -19.69
C GLU A 42 -31.17 -3.15 -19.40
N ARG A 43 -30.27 -3.15 -20.38
CA ARG A 43 -28.98 -2.44 -20.32
C ARG A 43 -29.16 -0.93 -20.28
N ASP A 44 -30.19 -0.39 -20.93
CA ASP A 44 -30.51 1.04 -20.87
C ASP A 44 -31.04 1.48 -19.49
N VAL A 45 -31.65 0.55 -18.74
CA VAL A 45 -32.17 0.80 -17.38
C VAL A 45 -31.04 0.82 -16.35
N LEU A 46 -30.09 -0.11 -16.48
CA LEU A 46 -28.86 -0.11 -15.68
C LEU A 46 -27.84 0.80 -16.35
N GLY A 47 -27.82 2.09 -16.02
CA GLY A 47 -26.90 3.08 -16.56
C GLY A 47 -25.42 2.69 -16.45
N LEU A 48 -24.95 1.82 -17.35
CA LEU A 48 -23.58 1.37 -17.46
C LEU A 48 -22.79 2.53 -18.04
N ARG A 49 -22.29 3.37 -17.14
CA ARG A 49 -21.41 4.47 -17.51
C ARG A 49 -20.07 3.88 -17.93
N ILE A 50 -19.85 3.77 -19.24
CA ILE A 50 -18.53 3.52 -19.80
C ILE A 50 -17.65 4.73 -19.38
N PRO A 51 -16.56 4.52 -18.62
CA PRO A 51 -15.65 5.61 -18.32
C PRO A 51 -15.16 6.22 -19.65
N GLY A 52 -15.28 7.53 -19.83
CA GLY A 52 -14.99 8.20 -21.11
C GLY A 52 -13.56 8.05 -21.65
N VAL A 53 -12.67 7.38 -20.91
CA VAL A 53 -11.32 6.96 -21.34
C VAL A 53 -11.37 5.73 -22.25
N LEU A 54 -12.45 4.94 -22.19
CA LEU A 54 -12.74 3.87 -23.14
C LEU A 54 -13.71 4.39 -24.19
N ALA A 55 -13.26 5.34 -25.01
CA ALA A 55 -13.80 5.41 -26.36
C ALA A 55 -13.61 4.01 -26.96
N LEU A 56 -14.70 3.38 -27.38
CA LEU A 56 -14.66 2.21 -28.25
C LEU A 56 -13.66 2.54 -29.35
N VAL A 57 -12.46 1.95 -29.28
CA VAL A 57 -11.60 1.86 -30.46
C VAL A 57 -12.47 1.15 -31.46
N PRO A 58 -12.89 1.80 -32.57
CA PRO A 58 -13.61 1.09 -33.60
C PRO A 58 -12.71 -0.09 -33.95
N GLN A 59 -13.23 -1.32 -33.89
CA GLN A 59 -12.53 -2.44 -34.48
C GLN A 59 -12.25 -2.04 -35.92
N GLN A 60 -11.03 -1.60 -36.21
CA GLN A 60 -10.53 -1.42 -37.56
C GLN A 60 -10.46 -2.82 -38.15
N ARG A 61 -11.60 -3.32 -38.62
CA ARG A 61 -11.61 -4.23 -39.75
C ARG A 61 -11.20 -3.40 -40.95
N THR A 62 -9.90 -3.27 -41.12
CA THR A 62 -9.32 -2.78 -42.37
C THR A 62 -9.68 -3.81 -43.44
N LEU A 63 -10.71 -3.51 -44.23
CA LEU A 63 -10.82 -4.12 -45.55
C LEU A 63 -9.72 -3.52 -46.44
N PRO A 64 -9.11 -4.28 -47.36
CA PRO A 64 -8.03 -3.75 -48.21
C PRO A 64 -8.61 -2.65 -49.10
N ALA A 65 -8.01 -1.47 -49.07
CA ALA A 65 -8.34 -0.39 -49.99
C ALA A 65 -7.55 -0.56 -51.29
N ASP A 66 -8.24 -0.54 -52.43
CA ASP A 66 -7.64 -0.38 -53.75
C ASP A 66 -6.96 1.01 -53.87
N PRO A 67 -5.88 1.15 -54.66
CA PRO A 67 -5.17 2.40 -54.80
C PRO A 67 -5.78 3.23 -55.93
N ASP A 68 -6.02 4.52 -55.67
CA ASP A 68 -6.17 5.52 -56.74
C ASP A 68 -5.91 6.94 -56.17
N PRO A 69 -5.68 7.97 -57.00
CA PRO A 69 -4.37 8.58 -57.17
C PRO A 69 -4.25 10.01 -56.60
N ASP A 70 -3.04 10.57 -56.73
CA ASP A 70 -2.46 11.80 -56.16
C ASP A 70 -3.40 13.00 -55.90
N PRO A 71 -3.24 13.73 -54.77
CA PRO A 71 -3.92 15.00 -54.54
C PRO A 71 -3.11 16.22 -55.03
N ASP A 72 -3.81 17.11 -55.72
CA ASP A 72 -3.38 18.49 -56.06
C ASP A 72 -3.34 19.39 -54.79
N PRO A 73 -2.53 20.46 -54.74
CA PRO A 73 -2.19 21.16 -53.49
C PRO A 73 -3.22 22.24 -53.12
N ALA A 74 -3.81 22.12 -51.93
CA ALA A 74 -4.65 23.15 -51.33
C ALA A 74 -3.89 23.96 -50.25
N GLU A 75 -4.10 25.29 -50.29
CA GLU A 75 -3.53 26.34 -49.44
C GLU A 75 -3.58 26.09 -47.93
N ALA A 76 -2.49 26.48 -47.25
CA ALA A 76 -2.34 26.45 -45.80
C ALA A 76 -2.97 27.69 -45.12
N PRO A 77 -3.70 27.53 -43.99
CA PRO A 77 -4.09 28.66 -43.15
C PRO A 77 -2.92 29.11 -42.24
N PRO A 78 -2.91 30.38 -41.76
CA PRO A 78 -1.77 30.96 -41.07
C PRO A 78 -1.57 30.41 -39.64
N VAL A 79 -0.31 30.19 -39.31
CA VAL A 79 0.19 29.74 -38.01
C VAL A 79 -0.02 30.82 -36.96
N ALA A 80 -0.88 30.55 -35.97
CA ALA A 80 -0.96 31.34 -34.74
C ALA A 80 0.27 31.03 -33.87
N ALA A 81 0.95 32.09 -33.41
CA ALA A 81 2.12 31.99 -32.54
C ALA A 81 1.79 31.27 -31.21
N PRO A 82 2.68 30.38 -30.71
CA PRO A 82 2.45 29.70 -29.45
C PRO A 82 2.58 30.68 -28.28
N ALA A 83 1.63 30.61 -27.36
CA ALA A 83 1.68 31.28 -26.06
C ALA A 83 2.95 30.86 -25.28
N PRO A 84 3.53 31.75 -24.45
CA PRO A 84 4.74 31.44 -23.70
C PRO A 84 4.48 30.24 -22.77
N LEU A 85 5.33 29.22 -22.91
CA LEU A 85 5.38 28.06 -22.03
C LEU A 85 5.62 28.53 -20.58
N PRO A 86 4.96 27.93 -19.57
CA PRO A 86 5.30 28.21 -18.19
C PRO A 86 6.77 27.82 -17.94
N GLU A 87 7.46 28.69 -17.20
CA GLU A 87 8.85 28.58 -16.77
C GLU A 87 9.25 27.13 -16.47
N VAL A 88 10.32 26.71 -17.14
CA VAL A 88 11.07 25.51 -16.78
C VAL A 88 11.56 25.71 -15.35
N VAL A 89 10.87 25.12 -14.38
CA VAL A 89 11.34 25.04 -13.00
C VAL A 89 12.64 24.24 -13.02
N GLN A 90 13.74 24.97 -12.97
CA GLN A 90 15.08 24.42 -12.76
C GLN A 90 15.06 23.63 -11.45
N VAL A 91 15.39 22.34 -11.58
CA VAL A 91 15.38 21.35 -10.52
C VAL A 91 16.37 21.75 -9.43
N GLY A 92 15.87 21.97 -8.21
CA GLY A 92 16.71 21.85 -7.03
C GLY A 92 17.15 20.40 -6.90
N GLU A 93 18.46 20.17 -6.81
CA GLU A 93 19.05 18.84 -6.62
C GLU A 93 18.36 18.09 -5.48
N GLY A 94 17.71 16.95 -5.79
CA GLY A 94 17.17 16.02 -4.79
C GLY A 94 15.67 16.10 -4.48
N GLY A 95 14.87 16.78 -5.30
CA GLY A 95 13.41 16.80 -5.17
C GLY A 95 12.71 15.45 -5.44
N PRO A 96 11.42 15.31 -5.08
CA PRO A 96 10.63 14.12 -5.38
C PRO A 96 10.56 13.87 -6.89
N VAL A 97 10.50 12.59 -7.28
CA VAL A 97 10.51 12.16 -8.69
C VAL A 97 9.25 11.35 -8.99
N GLU A 98 8.64 11.65 -10.14
CA GLU A 98 7.50 10.94 -10.65
C GLU A 98 7.87 10.16 -11.93
N PHE A 99 7.47 8.90 -12.03
CA PHE A 99 7.72 8.09 -13.23
C PHE A 99 6.67 7.00 -13.39
N GLU A 100 6.47 6.53 -14.61
CA GLU A 100 5.44 5.55 -14.93
C GLU A 100 6.01 4.17 -15.24
N ARG A 101 5.29 3.11 -14.85
CA ARG A 101 5.59 1.72 -15.22
C ARG A 101 4.32 0.95 -15.49
N VAL A 102 4.34 0.11 -16.53
CA VAL A 102 3.23 -0.80 -16.85
C VAL A 102 3.32 -2.04 -15.97
N VAL A 103 2.21 -2.43 -15.35
CA VAL A 103 2.14 -3.63 -14.51
C VAL A 103 2.31 -4.88 -15.38
N PRO A 104 3.33 -5.72 -15.13
CA PRO A 104 3.55 -6.95 -15.91
C PRO A 104 2.45 -7.98 -15.63
N ALA A 105 2.35 -9.01 -16.46
CA ALA A 105 1.40 -10.13 -16.29
C ALA A 105 1.47 -10.80 -14.91
N SER A 106 2.66 -10.82 -14.31
CA SER A 106 2.88 -11.34 -12.95
C SER A 106 2.26 -10.47 -11.85
N GLY A 107 1.88 -9.23 -12.15
CA GLY A 107 1.39 -8.28 -11.15
C GLY A 107 2.47 -7.76 -10.20
N ASN A 108 3.76 -8.04 -10.46
CA ASN A 108 4.86 -7.65 -9.59
C ASN A 108 5.81 -6.67 -10.31
N LEU A 109 5.85 -5.42 -9.85
CA LEU A 109 6.75 -4.40 -10.36
C LEU A 109 8.05 -4.34 -9.56
N GLN A 110 9.14 -3.88 -10.16
CA GLN A 110 10.39 -3.63 -9.44
C GLN A 110 10.89 -2.21 -9.66
N VAL A 111 11.28 -1.53 -8.58
CA VAL A 111 11.92 -0.22 -8.61
C VAL A 111 13.15 -0.25 -7.70
N ALA A 112 14.31 0.12 -8.26
CA ALA A 112 15.60 0.16 -7.55
C ALA A 112 15.84 -1.08 -6.67
N GLY A 113 15.63 -2.28 -7.24
CA GLY A 113 15.86 -3.55 -6.56
C GLY A 113 14.75 -4.02 -5.61
N LYS A 114 13.71 -3.23 -5.33
CA LYS A 114 12.56 -3.63 -4.50
C LYS A 114 11.31 -3.93 -5.29
N GLN A 115 10.58 -4.94 -4.85
CA GLN A 115 9.36 -5.43 -5.50
C GLN A 115 8.09 -4.78 -4.94
N PHE A 116 7.14 -4.51 -5.83
CA PHE A 116 5.87 -3.88 -5.59
C PHE A 116 4.77 -4.77 -6.17
N TRP A 117 4.14 -5.55 -5.30
CA TRP A 117 3.02 -6.39 -5.67
C TRP A 117 1.73 -5.57 -5.85
N LEU A 118 1.14 -5.67 -7.04
CA LEU A 118 -0.14 -5.05 -7.45
C LEU A 118 -1.18 -6.08 -7.91
N GLY A 119 -0.75 -7.32 -8.13
CA GLY A 119 -1.59 -8.45 -8.49
C GLY A 119 -1.87 -8.54 -10.00
N PRO A 120 -2.11 -9.75 -10.54
CA PRO A 120 -2.34 -9.97 -11.98
C PRO A 120 -3.58 -9.24 -12.52
N ALA A 121 -4.59 -9.01 -11.68
CA ALA A 121 -5.81 -8.29 -12.04
C ALA A 121 -5.58 -6.84 -12.49
N ARG A 122 -4.38 -6.29 -12.24
CA ARG A 122 -3.97 -4.94 -12.66
C ARG A 122 -2.93 -4.95 -13.78
N SER A 123 -2.66 -6.12 -14.38
CA SER A 123 -1.74 -6.25 -15.51
C SER A 123 -2.14 -5.35 -16.68
N GLY A 124 -1.15 -4.78 -17.35
CA GLY A 124 -1.35 -3.87 -18.47
C GLY A 124 -1.71 -2.45 -18.07
N LEU A 125 -2.07 -2.19 -16.81
CA LEU A 125 -2.32 -0.83 -16.34
C LEU A 125 -1.00 -0.08 -16.13
N THR A 126 -0.99 1.20 -16.49
CA THR A 126 0.11 2.11 -16.18
C THR A 126 -0.03 2.61 -14.76
N VAL A 127 1.02 2.42 -13.96
CA VAL A 127 1.14 2.91 -12.60
C VAL A 127 2.11 4.08 -12.59
N THR A 128 1.66 5.20 -12.06
CA THR A 128 2.49 6.37 -11.77
C THR A 128 3.07 6.22 -10.36
N PHE A 129 4.39 6.23 -10.26
CA PHE A 129 5.13 6.27 -9.01
C PHE A 129 5.44 7.72 -8.70
N TRP A 130 4.96 8.22 -7.57
CA TRP A 130 5.47 9.44 -6.95
C TRP A 130 6.39 9.04 -5.81
N ALA A 131 7.65 9.48 -5.81
CA ALA A 131 8.64 9.01 -4.86
C ALA A 131 9.48 10.16 -4.28
N ASP A 132 9.63 10.19 -2.96
CA ASP A 132 10.66 10.96 -2.27
C ASP A 132 11.53 10.02 -1.41
N THR A 133 12.37 10.58 -0.54
CA THR A 133 13.25 9.78 0.35
C THR A 133 12.50 9.14 1.54
N GLN A 134 11.22 9.45 1.74
CA GLN A 134 10.41 9.01 2.87
C GLN A 134 9.29 8.04 2.45
N VAL A 135 8.62 8.29 1.32
CA VAL A 135 7.44 7.58 0.85
C VAL A 135 7.44 7.42 -0.68
N ILE A 136 6.85 6.33 -1.14
CA ILE A 136 6.53 6.06 -2.54
C ILE A 136 5.02 5.83 -2.63
N HIS A 137 4.34 6.67 -3.39
CA HIS A 137 2.93 6.52 -3.75
C HIS A 137 2.80 5.89 -5.13
N LEU A 138 1.92 4.89 -5.23
CA LEU A 138 1.57 4.24 -6.49
C LEU A 138 0.15 4.68 -6.86
N LEU A 139 0.01 5.28 -8.02
CA LEU A 139 -1.24 5.80 -8.55
C LEU A 139 -1.59 5.13 -9.87
N ILE A 140 -2.88 4.92 -10.14
CA ILE A 140 -3.38 4.56 -11.47
C ILE A 140 -4.45 5.58 -11.81
N ALA A 141 -4.33 6.21 -12.99
CA ALA A 141 -5.24 7.27 -13.44
C ALA A 141 -5.45 8.37 -12.37
N GLY A 142 -4.36 8.78 -11.70
CA GLY A 142 -4.40 9.79 -10.62
C GLY A 142 -5.00 9.32 -9.30
N THR A 143 -5.50 8.09 -9.21
CA THR A 143 -6.02 7.51 -7.96
C THR A 143 -4.95 6.70 -7.25
N ARG A 144 -4.69 7.04 -5.98
CA ARG A 144 -3.70 6.35 -5.15
C ARG A 144 -4.15 4.93 -4.78
N ILE A 145 -3.36 3.94 -5.17
CA ILE A 145 -3.57 2.52 -4.85
C ILE A 145 -2.82 2.12 -3.58
N LYS A 146 -1.57 2.55 -3.44
CA LYS A 146 -0.70 2.13 -2.34
C LYS A 146 0.28 3.23 -1.97
N SER A 147 0.61 3.32 -0.68
CA SER A 147 1.73 4.10 -0.17
C SER A 147 2.66 3.17 0.59
N VAL A 148 3.96 3.30 0.35
CA VAL A 148 4.99 2.46 0.97
C VAL A 148 6.11 3.36 1.46
N ARG A 149 6.74 3.03 2.59
CA ARG A 149 7.97 3.72 3.01
C ARG A 149 9.01 3.63 1.91
N SER A 150 9.60 4.77 1.55
CA SER A 150 10.65 4.79 0.55
C SER A 150 11.92 4.16 1.09
N HIS A 151 12.57 3.40 0.23
CA HIS A 151 13.93 2.89 0.43
C HIS A 151 14.94 3.62 -0.46
N LEU A 152 14.51 4.65 -1.18
CA LEU A 152 15.29 5.35 -2.19
C LEU A 152 16.13 6.46 -1.54
N SER A 153 17.42 6.46 -1.83
CA SER A 153 18.31 7.57 -1.52
C SER A 153 18.16 8.71 -2.53
N VAL A 154 18.74 9.88 -2.24
CA VAL A 154 18.81 10.99 -3.19
C VAL A 154 19.48 10.58 -4.51
N ALA A 155 20.49 9.71 -4.44
CA ALA A 155 21.16 9.18 -5.63
C ALA A 155 20.25 8.25 -6.44
N ASP A 156 19.41 7.45 -5.78
CA ASP A 156 18.43 6.59 -6.47
C ASP A 156 17.35 7.44 -7.15
N LEU A 157 16.88 8.52 -6.50
CA LEU A 157 15.94 9.47 -7.09
C LEU A 157 16.55 10.17 -8.33
N ALA A 158 17.81 10.61 -8.24
CA ALA A 158 18.53 11.17 -9.39
C ALA A 158 18.66 10.16 -10.54
N GLN A 159 18.93 8.88 -10.23
CA GLN A 159 19.01 7.84 -11.24
C GLN A 159 17.63 7.52 -11.87
N LEU A 160 16.55 7.58 -11.08
CA LEU A 160 15.19 7.43 -11.59
C LEU A 160 14.80 8.59 -12.50
N ALA A 161 15.17 9.83 -12.14
CA ALA A 161 14.99 10.99 -13.00
C ALA A 161 15.76 10.83 -14.33
N ALA A 162 17.03 10.42 -14.27
CA ALA A 162 17.85 10.16 -15.45
C ALA A 162 17.29 9.06 -16.37
N ARG A 163 16.49 8.12 -15.84
CA ARG A 163 15.83 7.05 -16.60
C ARG A 163 14.41 7.39 -17.06
N GLY A 164 14.13 8.69 -17.23
CA GLY A 164 12.84 9.20 -17.72
C GLY A 164 11.82 9.50 -16.63
N GLY A 165 12.25 9.62 -15.38
CA GLY A 165 11.44 10.23 -14.31
C GLY A 165 11.46 11.75 -14.43
N ARG A 166 10.32 12.38 -14.18
CA ARG A 166 10.16 13.83 -14.17
C ARG A 166 10.16 14.35 -12.73
N PRO A 167 10.48 15.65 -12.51
CA PRO A 167 10.23 16.28 -11.23
C PRO A 167 8.78 16.06 -10.83
N ALA A 168 8.56 15.47 -9.66
CA ALA A 168 7.21 15.20 -9.21
C ALA A 168 6.49 16.50 -8.86
N GLY A 169 5.19 16.54 -9.13
CA GLY A 169 4.32 17.56 -8.57
C GLY A 169 4.23 17.48 -7.04
N PRO A 170 3.43 18.35 -6.39
CA PRO A 170 3.16 18.23 -4.96
C PRO A 170 2.70 16.81 -4.62
N THR A 171 2.95 16.37 -3.37
CA THR A 171 2.58 15.03 -2.94
C THR A 171 1.12 14.74 -3.32
N PRO A 172 0.81 13.56 -3.89
CA PRO A 172 -0.54 13.21 -4.33
C PRO A 172 -1.39 12.66 -3.19
N LEU A 173 -0.84 12.61 -1.96
CA LEU A 173 -1.70 12.78 -0.81
C LEU A 173 -2.34 14.16 -0.95
N PRO A 174 -3.63 14.37 -0.60
CA PRO A 174 -3.97 15.72 -0.16
C PRO A 174 -2.88 16.09 0.84
N ALA A 175 -2.25 17.26 0.68
CA ALA A 175 -1.52 17.86 1.78
C ALA A 175 -2.39 17.57 3.01
N GLY A 176 -1.83 17.00 4.07
CA GLY A 176 -2.55 16.69 5.30
C GLY A 176 -2.96 17.99 5.99
N ASP A 177 -3.75 18.79 5.30
CA ASP A 177 -4.32 20.10 5.57
C ASP A 177 -5.85 19.99 5.58
N GLY A 178 -6.40 18.78 5.42
CA GLY A 178 -7.65 18.47 6.09
C GLY A 178 -7.42 18.75 7.58
N PRO A 179 -8.24 19.57 8.25
CA PRO A 179 -7.98 19.98 9.61
C PRO A 179 -7.96 18.74 10.49
N ALA A 180 -6.77 18.29 10.87
CA ALA A 180 -6.62 17.25 11.85
C ALA A 180 -6.97 17.85 13.21
N PHE A 181 -7.74 17.10 13.99
CA PHE A 181 -8.10 17.52 15.33
C PHE A 181 -7.54 16.56 16.35
N GLU A 182 -7.27 17.05 17.54
CA GLU A 182 -6.89 16.23 18.67
C GLU A 182 -7.93 16.31 19.78
N VAL A 183 -8.01 15.22 20.54
CA VAL A 183 -8.86 15.12 21.71
C VAL A 183 -8.25 14.12 22.70
N ASP A 184 -8.39 14.39 24.00
CA ASP A 184 -7.91 13.49 25.02
C ASP A 184 -9.06 12.67 25.60
N ARG A 185 -8.82 11.37 25.78
CA ARG A 185 -9.79 10.46 26.38
C ARG A 185 -9.09 9.50 27.34
N VAL A 186 -9.78 9.15 28.40
CA VAL A 186 -9.40 8.03 29.27
C VAL A 186 -9.94 6.75 28.64
N VAL A 187 -9.06 5.78 28.45
CA VAL A 187 -9.43 4.45 27.95
C VAL A 187 -10.06 3.67 29.09
N ASN A 188 -11.24 3.07 28.87
CA ASN A 188 -11.89 2.26 29.90
C ASN A 188 -11.16 0.93 30.12
N ASN A 189 -11.57 0.14 31.13
CA ASN A 189 -10.92 -1.13 31.45
C ASN A 189 -10.97 -2.18 30.31
N SER A 190 -11.86 -2.01 29.33
CA SER A 190 -11.97 -2.89 28.15
C SER A 190 -11.21 -2.35 26.93
N GLY A 191 -10.42 -1.29 27.07
CA GLY A 191 -9.63 -0.73 25.98
C GLY A 191 -10.40 0.19 25.01
N LEU A 192 -11.62 0.61 25.35
CA LEU A 192 -12.48 1.45 24.51
C LEU A 192 -12.40 2.92 24.92
N VAL A 193 -12.65 3.80 23.96
CA VAL A 193 -12.88 5.24 24.18
C VAL A 193 -14.23 5.65 23.59
N ASN A 194 -14.87 6.66 24.17
CA ASN A 194 -16.08 7.26 23.60
C ASN A 194 -15.74 8.51 22.77
N LEU A 195 -16.13 8.50 21.51
CA LEU A 195 -16.00 9.61 20.57
C LEU A 195 -17.35 9.84 19.89
N GLY A 196 -18.00 10.98 20.18
CA GLY A 196 -19.23 11.38 19.52
C GLY A 196 -20.38 10.39 19.72
N GLY A 197 -20.47 9.76 20.89
CA GLY A 197 -21.49 8.74 21.18
C GLY A 197 -21.15 7.34 20.64
N ARG A 198 -20.02 7.17 19.94
CA ARG A 198 -19.54 5.87 19.46
C ARG A 198 -18.41 5.34 20.33
N GLN A 199 -18.39 4.03 20.55
CA GLN A 199 -17.26 3.36 21.19
C GLN A 199 -16.24 2.92 20.14
N VAL A 200 -14.97 3.30 20.35
CA VAL A 200 -13.86 2.93 19.48
C VAL A 200 -12.81 2.18 20.30
N LEU A 201 -12.34 1.05 19.77
CA LEU A 201 -11.29 0.25 20.40
C LEU A 201 -9.92 0.89 20.22
N ALA A 202 -9.36 1.43 21.29
CA ALA A 202 -7.97 1.86 21.36
C ALA A 202 -7.07 0.61 21.46
N ALA A 203 -6.97 0.02 22.65
CA ALA A 203 -6.38 -1.28 22.92
C ALA A 203 -6.65 -1.66 24.39
N GLU A 204 -6.87 -2.94 24.68
CA GLU A 204 -7.11 -3.45 26.05
C GLU A 204 -5.98 -3.07 27.02
N ILE A 205 -4.73 -3.18 26.56
CA ILE A 205 -3.52 -2.85 27.36
C ILE A 205 -3.42 -1.38 27.78
N LEU A 206 -4.26 -0.50 27.23
CA LEU A 206 -4.29 0.93 27.58
C LEU A 206 -5.36 1.25 28.62
N GLY A 207 -6.08 0.26 29.15
CA GLY A 207 -7.16 0.50 30.11
C GLY A 207 -6.71 1.32 31.33
N GLY A 208 -7.51 2.32 31.67
CA GLY A 208 -7.22 3.28 32.75
C GLY A 208 -6.25 4.42 32.37
N ARG A 209 -5.61 4.37 31.19
CA ARG A 209 -4.68 5.41 30.73
C ARG A 209 -5.41 6.54 30.02
N GLN A 210 -4.96 7.78 30.25
CA GLN A 210 -5.34 8.92 29.43
C GLN A 210 -4.44 9.01 28.19
N VAL A 211 -5.06 9.09 27.01
CA VAL A 211 -4.36 9.10 25.72
C VAL A 211 -4.82 10.27 24.87
N GLY A 212 -3.93 10.75 24.01
CA GLY A 212 -4.26 11.69 22.95
C GLY A 212 -4.76 10.93 21.72
N ILE A 213 -5.76 11.48 21.04
CA ILE A 213 -6.32 10.89 19.82
C ILE A 213 -6.28 11.97 18.74
N ARG A 214 -5.43 11.76 17.74
CA ARG A 214 -5.42 12.57 16.52
C ARG A 214 -6.43 11.99 15.54
N ILE A 215 -7.36 12.82 15.10
CA ILE A 215 -8.47 12.51 14.20
C ILE A 215 -8.12 13.11 12.85
N GLU A 216 -7.94 12.22 11.88
CA GLU A 216 -7.80 12.54 10.46
C GLU A 216 -9.01 11.95 9.72
N ASP A 217 -9.23 12.37 8.47
CA ASP A 217 -10.42 11.96 7.71
C ASP A 217 -10.63 10.45 7.70
N GLU A 218 -9.55 9.70 7.47
CA GLU A 218 -9.58 8.24 7.35
C GLU A 218 -9.14 7.48 8.61
N THR A 219 -8.43 8.14 9.54
CA THR A 219 -7.76 7.44 10.65
C THR A 219 -7.85 8.14 12.00
N LEU A 220 -7.79 7.31 13.05
CA LEU A 220 -7.61 7.72 14.44
C LEU A 220 -6.25 7.22 14.91
N SER A 221 -5.38 8.15 15.27
CA SER A 221 -4.05 7.87 15.82
C SER A 221 -4.04 8.13 17.32
N PHE A 222 -3.93 7.06 18.11
CA PHE A 222 -3.81 7.09 19.56
C PHE A 222 -2.34 7.27 19.93
N PHE A 223 -2.04 8.25 20.77
CA PHE A 223 -0.67 8.57 21.17
C PHE A 223 -0.54 8.87 22.66
N ASP A 224 0.67 8.73 23.18
CA ASP A 224 0.99 9.12 24.55
C ASP A 224 1.06 10.65 24.68
N LEU A 225 0.40 11.21 25.69
CA LEU A 225 0.32 12.66 25.87
C LEU A 225 1.67 13.31 26.19
N SER A 226 2.58 12.59 26.84
CA SER A 226 3.87 13.14 27.27
C SER A 226 4.94 13.02 26.18
N SER A 227 5.08 11.87 25.54
CA SER A 227 6.12 11.60 24.53
C SER A 227 5.67 11.86 23.10
N ARG A 228 4.35 12.00 22.88
CA ARG A 228 3.71 12.05 21.56
C ARG A 228 3.96 10.79 20.72
N GLU A 229 4.34 9.69 21.36
CA GLU A 229 4.56 8.41 20.70
C GLU A 229 3.25 7.76 20.29
N LEU A 230 3.21 7.27 19.05
CA LEU A 230 2.08 6.56 18.47
C LEU A 230 1.92 5.20 19.14
N LEU A 231 0.82 5.04 19.86
CA LEU A 231 0.43 3.79 20.52
C LEU A 231 -0.36 2.88 19.58
N ARG A 232 -1.28 3.45 18.79
CA ARG A 232 -2.16 2.67 17.92
C ARG A 232 -2.81 3.50 16.81
N VAL A 233 -3.14 2.86 15.69
CA VAL A 233 -3.96 3.44 14.62
C VAL A 233 -5.24 2.63 14.42
N ARG A 234 -6.37 3.31 14.17
CA ARG A 234 -7.66 2.72 13.80
C ARG A 234 -8.25 3.45 12.59
N PRO A 235 -9.13 2.80 11.81
CA PRO A 235 -10.01 3.52 10.88
C PRO A 235 -10.85 4.55 11.63
N ASN A 236 -11.14 5.70 11.03
CA ASN A 236 -12.02 6.71 11.60
C ASN A 236 -13.49 6.38 11.27
N PRO A 237 -14.34 6.06 12.27
CA PRO A 237 -15.77 5.81 12.05
C PRO A 237 -16.63 7.07 12.19
N LEU A 238 -16.03 8.25 12.38
CA LEU A 238 -16.72 9.51 12.64
C LEU A 238 -16.92 10.29 11.34
N ASN A 239 -18.10 10.90 11.20
CA ASN A 239 -18.32 11.91 10.16
C ASN A 239 -17.81 13.29 10.65
N PRO A 240 -17.60 14.26 9.74
CA PRO A 240 -17.08 15.58 10.11
C PRO A 240 -17.93 16.33 11.15
N GLU A 241 -19.25 16.16 11.15
CA GLU A 241 -20.14 16.78 12.15
C GLU A 241 -19.94 16.21 13.56
N ALA A 242 -19.82 14.89 13.68
CA ALA A 242 -19.55 14.23 14.95
C ALA A 242 -18.20 14.66 15.53
N VAL A 243 -17.20 14.90 14.67
CA VAL A 243 -15.88 15.42 15.09
C VAL A 243 -16.04 16.82 15.68
N ARG A 244 -16.76 17.73 15.01
CA ARG A 244 -17.00 19.10 15.51
C ARG A 244 -17.77 19.13 16.84
N GLY A 245 -18.62 18.14 17.08
CA GLY A 245 -19.36 17.99 18.35
C GLY A 245 -18.56 17.41 19.52
N LEU A 246 -17.29 17.02 19.32
CA LEU A 246 -16.49 16.41 20.39
C LEU A 246 -16.13 17.45 21.47
N ARG A 247 -16.39 17.10 22.72
CA ARG A 247 -15.88 17.88 23.86
C ARG A 247 -14.36 17.80 23.94
N GLY A 248 -13.72 18.96 24.09
CA GLY A 248 -12.25 19.08 24.18
C GLY A 248 -11.54 18.93 22.84
N LEU A 249 -12.26 19.12 21.72
CA LEU A 249 -11.67 19.18 20.40
C LEU A 249 -10.72 20.38 20.31
N ARG A 250 -9.52 20.16 19.79
CA ARG A 250 -8.52 21.19 19.51
C ARG A 250 -7.87 20.94 18.15
N PRO A 251 -7.29 21.97 17.51
CA PRO A 251 -6.43 21.77 16.35
C PRO A 251 -5.33 20.75 16.69
N ALA A 252 -5.06 19.83 15.79
CA ALA A 252 -4.00 18.87 16.03
C ALA A 252 -2.63 19.57 15.99
N GLY A 253 -1.72 19.14 16.86
CA GLY A 253 -0.34 19.58 16.79
C GLY A 253 0.47 18.72 15.81
N PRO A 254 1.80 18.62 15.96
CA PRO A 254 2.60 17.76 15.08
C PRO A 254 2.12 16.31 15.13
N PRO A 255 2.26 15.56 14.01
CA PRO A 255 1.84 14.17 13.94
C PRO A 255 2.57 13.34 15.01
N PRO A 256 1.88 12.33 15.60
CA PRO A 256 2.48 11.46 16.60
C PRO A 256 3.66 10.69 16.01
N ARG A 257 4.72 10.58 16.80
CA ARG A 257 5.96 9.95 16.37
C ARG A 257 5.83 8.43 16.46
N PRO A 258 6.23 7.65 15.46
CA PRO A 258 6.33 6.21 15.64
C PRO A 258 7.32 5.91 16.77
N VAL A 259 7.06 4.84 17.51
CA VAL A 259 8.01 4.33 18.52
C VAL A 259 9.29 3.95 17.76
N THR A 260 10.34 4.74 17.93
CA THR A 260 11.63 4.54 17.25
C THR A 260 12.58 3.69 18.10
N GLU A 261 12.20 3.41 19.34
CA GLU A 261 12.99 2.58 20.24
C GLU A 261 12.81 1.09 19.94
N PRO A 262 13.86 0.28 20.13
CA PRO A 262 13.73 -1.17 20.06
C PRO A 262 12.65 -1.65 21.03
N VAL A 263 11.60 -2.28 20.51
CA VAL A 263 10.53 -2.85 21.32
C VAL A 263 11.11 -3.95 22.20
N ARG A 264 11.11 -3.73 23.52
CA ARG A 264 11.59 -4.71 24.50
C ARG A 264 10.56 -5.83 24.66
N VAL A 265 10.97 -7.07 24.40
CA VAL A 265 10.17 -8.29 24.54
C VAL A 265 10.91 -9.31 25.38
N GLN A 266 10.18 -10.15 26.10
CA GLN A 266 10.75 -11.24 26.89
C GLN A 266 10.43 -12.57 26.23
N ARG A 267 11.45 -13.42 26.08
CA ARG A 267 11.31 -14.78 25.53
C ARG A 267 12.02 -15.78 26.40
N ARG A 268 11.36 -16.90 26.66
CA ARG A 268 12.02 -18.05 27.27
C ARG A 268 12.74 -18.86 26.20
N VAL A 269 14.02 -19.10 26.41
CA VAL A 269 14.86 -19.89 25.50
C VAL A 269 14.40 -21.35 25.55
N SER A 270 14.22 -21.94 24.37
CA SER A 270 13.87 -23.36 24.22
C SER A 270 14.99 -24.28 24.73
N THR A 271 14.69 -25.56 24.94
CA THR A 271 15.69 -26.58 25.30
C THR A 271 16.83 -26.69 24.28
N VAL A 272 16.56 -26.37 23.02
CA VAL A 272 17.54 -26.39 21.92
C VAL A 272 18.40 -25.11 21.91
N GLY A 273 18.05 -24.09 22.70
CA GLY A 273 18.80 -22.83 22.77
C GLY A 273 18.30 -21.74 21.81
N THR A 274 17.03 -21.77 21.42
CA THR A 274 16.47 -20.83 20.44
C THR A 274 15.29 -20.03 21.01
N VAL A 275 15.08 -18.83 20.48
CA VAL A 275 13.90 -17.99 20.75
C VAL A 275 13.23 -17.56 19.44
N MET A 276 11.92 -17.34 19.48
CA MET A 276 11.18 -16.79 18.34
C MET A 276 10.76 -15.35 18.62
N VAL A 277 11.12 -14.44 17.71
CA VAL A 277 10.88 -13.00 17.80
C VAL A 277 10.41 -12.53 16.43
N CYS A 278 9.23 -11.91 16.34
CA CYS A 278 8.65 -11.45 15.07
C CYS A 278 8.61 -12.54 13.96
N ARG A 279 8.34 -13.80 14.33
CA ARG A 279 8.40 -15.00 13.45
C ARG A 279 9.80 -15.35 12.91
N GLN A 280 10.84 -14.66 13.36
CA GLN A 280 12.24 -15.02 13.12
C GLN A 280 12.76 -15.86 14.28
N VAL A 281 13.43 -16.98 13.96
CA VAL A 281 14.11 -17.82 14.95
C VAL A 281 15.51 -17.28 15.18
N VAL A 282 15.86 -17.03 16.44
CA VAL A 282 17.19 -16.57 16.88
C VAL A 282 17.84 -17.66 17.71
N SER A 283 19.04 -18.09 17.31
CA SER A 283 19.82 -19.09 18.02
C SER A 283 20.75 -18.42 19.04
N LEU A 284 20.53 -18.71 20.32
CA LEU A 284 21.30 -18.18 21.45
C LEU A 284 22.30 -19.22 21.97
N GLY A 285 21.93 -20.49 21.90
CA GLY A 285 22.73 -21.63 22.35
C GLY A 285 22.09 -22.35 23.54
N ARG A 286 22.44 -23.64 23.69
CA ARG A 286 21.94 -24.52 24.77
C ARG A 286 22.26 -24.04 26.19
N PRO A 287 23.38 -23.33 26.48
CA PRO A 287 23.65 -22.84 27.84
C PRO A 287 22.55 -21.92 28.39
N TYR A 288 21.83 -21.24 27.51
CA TYR A 288 20.75 -20.32 27.88
C TYR A 288 19.38 -21.00 27.97
N ALA A 289 19.29 -22.32 27.76
CA ALA A 289 18.03 -23.05 27.75
C ALA A 289 17.23 -22.85 29.05
N GLY A 290 15.94 -22.55 28.90
CA GLY A 290 15.06 -22.30 30.04
C GLY A 290 15.24 -20.93 30.70
N GLN A 291 16.19 -20.10 30.30
CA GLN A 291 16.30 -18.73 30.80
C GLN A 291 15.28 -17.82 30.09
N THR A 292 14.82 -16.77 30.78
CA THR A 292 14.01 -15.71 30.15
C THR A 292 14.93 -14.57 29.78
N VAL A 293 15.11 -14.35 28.48
CA VAL A 293 15.98 -13.31 27.96
C VAL A 293 15.18 -12.08 27.55
N THR A 294 15.79 -10.92 27.76
CA THR A 294 15.31 -9.66 27.22
C THR A 294 15.80 -9.50 25.79
N VAL A 295 14.87 -9.22 24.89
CA VAL A 295 15.15 -8.96 23.48
C VAL A 295 14.63 -7.58 23.11
N HIS A 296 15.43 -6.79 22.42
CA HIS A 296 15.13 -5.46 21.94
C HIS A 296 14.97 -5.52 20.42
N VAL A 297 13.79 -5.17 19.90
CA VAL A 297 13.45 -5.31 18.48
C VAL A 297 13.32 -3.96 17.81
N SER A 298 14.29 -3.59 16.97
CA SER A 298 14.21 -2.40 16.12
C SER A 298 13.69 -2.75 14.72
N ASP A 299 13.59 -1.75 13.83
CA ASP A 299 13.24 -1.94 12.42
C ASP A 299 14.22 -2.88 11.70
N THR A 300 15.50 -2.82 12.06
CA THR A 300 16.56 -3.51 11.31
C THR A 300 17.30 -4.57 12.12
N THR A 301 17.21 -4.55 13.45
CA THR A 301 17.99 -5.43 14.34
C THR A 301 17.15 -6.02 15.48
N ILE A 302 17.60 -7.17 15.97
CA ILE A 302 17.12 -7.84 17.16
C ILE A 302 18.33 -7.95 18.10
N SER A 303 18.32 -7.23 19.22
CA SER A 303 19.40 -7.25 20.20
C SER A 303 18.97 -8.08 21.41
N VAL A 304 19.77 -9.04 21.84
CA VAL A 304 19.46 -9.94 22.97
C VAL A 304 20.47 -9.71 24.08
N GLU A 305 19.99 -9.44 25.29
CA GLU A 305 20.83 -9.34 26.49
C GLU A 305 21.10 -10.75 27.04
N LEU A 306 22.37 -11.14 27.12
CA LEU A 306 22.86 -12.44 27.62
C LEU A 306 24.07 -12.20 28.54
N ASP A 307 24.02 -12.64 29.79
CA ASP A 307 25.15 -12.55 30.75
C ASP A 307 25.83 -11.17 30.84
N GLY A 308 25.07 -10.08 30.73
CA GLY A 308 25.60 -8.71 30.72
C GLY A 308 26.22 -8.26 29.38
N GLN A 309 26.16 -9.10 28.35
CA GLN A 309 26.54 -8.79 26.97
C GLN A 309 25.31 -8.62 26.06
N VAL A 310 25.46 -7.90 24.95
CA VAL A 310 24.41 -7.70 23.96
C VAL A 310 24.78 -8.37 22.65
N ARG A 311 23.97 -9.32 22.20
CA ARG A 311 24.11 -9.96 20.90
C ARG A 311 23.15 -9.32 19.91
N VAL A 312 23.67 -8.74 18.84
CA VAL A 312 22.88 -8.07 17.79
C VAL A 312 22.71 -8.99 16.58
N ILE A 313 21.46 -9.18 16.13
CA ILE A 313 21.09 -10.01 14.99
C ILE A 313 20.35 -9.15 13.97
N ARG A 314 20.61 -9.33 12.67
CA ARG A 314 19.83 -8.66 11.62
C ARG A 314 18.38 -9.17 11.63
N ARG A 315 17.42 -8.26 11.67
CA ARG A 315 16.00 -8.57 11.50
C ARG A 315 15.69 -8.84 10.02
N THR A 316 15.15 -10.00 9.71
CA THR A 316 14.80 -10.42 8.33
C THR A 316 13.30 -10.35 8.05
N THR A 317 12.50 -9.96 9.05
CA THR A 317 11.04 -9.91 9.00
C THR A 317 10.54 -8.49 9.23
N ASP A 318 9.45 -8.10 8.57
CA ASP A 318 8.71 -6.84 8.78
C ASP A 318 7.52 -7.01 9.75
N VAL A 319 7.29 -8.24 10.21
CA VAL A 319 6.18 -8.60 11.10
C VAL A 319 6.30 -7.84 12.43
N PRO A 320 5.27 -7.11 12.88
CA PRO A 320 5.32 -6.34 14.12
C PRO A 320 5.34 -7.26 15.35
N VAL A 321 5.89 -6.76 16.46
CA VAL A 321 5.77 -7.42 17.76
C VAL A 321 4.29 -7.42 18.16
N ARG A 322 3.71 -8.62 18.29
CA ARG A 322 2.32 -8.78 18.75
C ARG A 322 2.22 -9.00 20.26
N ASN A 323 3.18 -9.74 20.83
CA ASN A 323 3.21 -10.10 22.24
C ASN A 323 4.54 -9.66 22.88
N VAL A 324 4.46 -8.77 23.87
CA VAL A 324 5.61 -8.29 24.63
C VAL A 324 6.18 -9.40 25.52
N LYS A 325 5.32 -10.09 26.26
CA LYS A 325 5.66 -11.29 27.03
C LYS A 325 5.05 -12.50 26.33
N ALA A 326 5.89 -13.43 25.90
CA ALA A 326 5.42 -14.71 25.38
C ALA A 326 6.25 -15.80 26.04
N ASN A 327 5.63 -16.51 26.98
CA ASN A 327 6.16 -17.74 27.50
C ASN A 327 5.52 -18.87 26.70
N LYS A 328 6.34 -19.75 26.12
CA LYS A 328 5.82 -21.03 25.63
C LYS A 328 5.61 -21.89 26.88
N PRO A 329 4.37 -22.19 27.32
CA PRO A 329 4.18 -23.20 28.34
C PRO A 329 4.80 -24.50 27.81
N HIS A 330 5.54 -25.22 28.65
CA HIS A 330 5.95 -26.57 28.28
C HIS A 330 4.67 -27.38 28.08
N GLY A 331 4.54 -28.02 26.92
CA GLY A 331 3.56 -29.09 26.78
C GLY A 331 3.93 -30.12 27.83
N ALA A 332 3.03 -30.35 28.80
CA ALA A 332 3.21 -31.41 29.76
C ALA A 332 3.44 -32.72 28.97
N PRO A 333 4.44 -33.54 29.34
CA PRO A 333 4.52 -34.86 28.77
C PRO A 333 3.23 -35.60 29.13
N TYR A 334 2.52 -36.10 28.11
CA TYR A 334 1.44 -37.06 28.34
C TYR A 334 2.07 -38.27 29.03
N VAL A 335 1.73 -38.47 30.30
CA VAL A 335 2.02 -39.71 31.01
C VAL A 335 1.03 -40.74 30.45
N VAL A 336 1.56 -41.75 29.76
CA VAL A 336 0.83 -42.99 29.42
C VAL A 336 1.05 -43.97 30.55
#